data_AF-A0A0G1DU34-F1
#
_entry.id   AF-A0A0G1DU34-F1
#
_cell.length_a   1.000
_cell.length_b   1.000
_cell.length_c   1.000
_cell.angle_alpha   90.00
_cell.angle_beta   90.00
_cell.angle_gamma   90.00
#
_symmetry.space_group_name_H-M   'P 1'
#
loop_
_entity.id
_entity.type
_entity.pdbx_description
1 polymer ?
#
loop_
_entity_poly.entity_id
_entity_poly.type
_entity_poly.pdbx_seq_one_letter_code
_entity_poly.pdbx_strand_id
1 'polypeptide(L)'
;MNLINYLILTAVFSVFCLGGFSLLYWFNRKRKKFTWGIYGAMLAFPLACVIYSAYLFGNQILILFLLSSVIGFSLEYLLGFFYYKILHQKLWIYGHYKMGDYTSFLTLPMWGAAGLVFYIISKIAGL
;
A
#
# COMPACT_ATOMS: atom_id res chain seq x y z
N MET A 1 6.56 19.91 14.34
CA MET A 1 7.12 19.87 12.96
C MET A 1 6.20 20.69 12.08
N ASN A 2 6.73 21.61 11.27
CA ASN A 2 5.89 22.57 10.54
C ASN A 2 5.31 21.96 9.26
N LEU A 3 4.19 22.49 8.77
CA LEU A 3 3.46 22.06 7.57
C LEU A 3 4.37 21.79 6.36
N ILE A 4 5.43 22.59 6.21
CA ILE A 4 6.45 22.46 5.16
C ILE A 4 7.07 21.05 5.13
N ASN A 5 7.35 20.44 6.28
CA ASN A 5 7.96 19.12 6.32
C ASN A 5 7.00 18.02 5.85
N TYR A 6 5.71 18.15 6.14
CA TYR A 6 4.68 17.23 5.62
C TYR A 6 4.53 17.38 4.10
N LEU A 7 4.56 18.62 3.58
CA LEU A 7 4.50 18.88 2.14
C LEU A 7 5.72 18.29 1.41
N ILE A 8 6.94 18.50 1.93
CA ILE A 8 8.17 17.91 1.38
C ILE A 8 8.07 16.39 1.40
N LEU A 9 7.65 15.79 2.51
CA LEU A 9 7.49 14.35 2.61
C LEU A 9 6.47 13.83 1.59
N THR A 10 5.33 14.48 1.44
CA THR A 10 4.28 14.08 0.49
C THR A 10 4.78 14.14 -0.94
N ALA A 11 5.51 15.19 -1.29
CA ALA A 11 6.14 15.33 -2.60
C ALA A 11 7.16 14.21 -2.84
N VAL A 12 8.04 13.94 -1.88
CA VAL A 12 9.01 12.83 -1.95
C VAL A 12 8.28 11.49 -2.08
N PHE A 13 7.27 11.23 -1.25
CA PHE A 13 6.50 9.98 -1.25
C PHE A 13 5.82 9.76 -2.61
N SER A 14 5.21 10.81 -3.15
CA SER A 14 4.50 10.78 -4.43
C SER A 14 5.47 10.55 -5.59
N VAL A 15 6.56 11.32 -5.65
CA VAL A 15 7.57 11.18 -6.71
C VAL A 15 8.26 9.82 -6.64
N PHE A 16 8.63 9.36 -5.45
CA PHE A 16 9.39 8.12 -5.28
C PHE A 16 8.51 6.87 -5.47
N CYS A 17 7.27 6.87 -4.98
CA CYS A 17 6.34 5.77 -5.22
C CYS A 17 5.86 5.74 -6.68
N LEU A 18 5.42 6.87 -7.24
CA LEU A 18 4.95 6.92 -8.64
C LEU A 18 6.10 6.68 -9.61
N GLY A 19 7.27 7.25 -9.35
CA GLY A 19 8.48 7.02 -10.14
C GLY A 19 8.93 5.56 -10.07
N GLY A 20 8.98 4.99 -8.86
CA GLY A 20 9.32 3.58 -8.65
C GLY A 20 8.37 2.62 -9.38
N PHE A 21 7.06 2.84 -9.25
CA PHE A 21 6.06 2.05 -9.99
C PHE A 21 6.15 2.25 -11.50
N SER A 22 6.40 3.47 -11.98
CA SER A 22 6.54 3.75 -13.41
C SER A 22 7.78 3.07 -14.00
N LEU A 23 8.91 3.10 -13.29
CA LEU A 23 10.12 2.40 -13.67
C LEU A 23 9.88 0.88 -13.71
N LEU A 24 9.29 0.32 -12.65
CA LEU A 24 8.96 -1.10 -12.60
C LEU A 24 8.02 -1.53 -13.71
N TYR A 25 7.00 -0.72 -13.97
CA TYR A 25 6.09 -0.94 -15.09
C TYR A 25 6.85 -0.94 -16.42
N TRP A 26 7.72 0.04 -16.66
CA TRP A 26 8.48 0.14 -17.89
C TRP A 26 9.47 -1.02 -18.09
N PHE A 27 10.22 -1.38 -17.05
CA PHE A 27 11.13 -2.53 -17.05
C PHE A 27 10.39 -3.84 -17.28
N ASN A 28 9.20 -3.98 -16.71
CA ASN A 28 8.46 -5.23 -16.73
C ASN A 28 7.35 -5.31 -17.80
N ARG A 29 7.15 -4.27 -18.62
CA ARG A 29 6.06 -4.22 -19.62
C ARG A 29 5.99 -5.41 -20.57
N LYS A 30 7.13 -6.08 -20.81
CA LYS A 30 7.23 -7.25 -21.71
C LYS A 30 6.96 -8.58 -21.00
N ARG A 31 7.07 -8.66 -19.67
CA ARG A 31 6.86 -9.90 -18.91
C ARG A 31 5.47 -9.85 -18.26
N LYS A 32 4.50 -10.57 -18.84
CA LYS A 32 3.11 -10.64 -18.34
C LYS A 32 2.90 -11.63 -17.18
N LYS A 33 3.98 -12.20 -16.62
CA LYS A 33 3.89 -13.22 -15.56
C LYS A 33 4.38 -12.64 -14.24
N PHE A 34 3.72 -13.03 -13.15
CA PHE A 34 4.15 -12.73 -11.80
C PHE A 34 5.52 -13.36 -11.53
N THR A 35 6.42 -12.58 -10.93
CA THR A 35 7.65 -13.12 -10.33
C THR A 35 7.90 -12.43 -8.99
N TRP A 36 8.47 -13.18 -8.06
CA TRP A 36 8.78 -12.69 -6.72
C TRP A 36 9.72 -11.49 -6.71
N GLY A 37 10.69 -11.44 -7.64
CA GLY A 37 11.60 -10.30 -7.76
C GLY A 37 10.87 -9.01 -8.11
N ILE A 38 9.89 -9.06 -9.02
CA ILE A 38 9.09 -7.88 -9.40
C ILE A 38 8.21 -7.47 -8.23
N TYR A 39 7.56 -8.43 -7.57
CA TYR A 39 6.72 -8.13 -6.41
C TYR A 39 7.53 -7.50 -5.27
N GLY A 40 8.71 -8.05 -4.94
CA GLY A 40 9.61 -7.46 -3.95
C GLY A 40 10.04 -6.05 -4.33
N ALA A 41 10.37 -5.81 -5.60
CA ALA A 41 10.71 -4.48 -6.08
C ALA A 41 9.52 -3.50 -6.01
N MET A 42 8.30 -3.96 -6.30
CA MET A 42 7.07 -3.16 -6.13
C MET A 42 6.86 -2.74 -4.68
N LEU A 43 7.24 -3.57 -3.71
CA LEU A 43 7.15 -3.23 -2.29
C LEU A 43 8.31 -2.37 -1.79
N ALA A 44 9.49 -2.49 -2.41
CA ALA A 44 10.71 -1.83 -1.93
C ALA A 44 10.54 -0.31 -1.81
N PHE A 45 9.92 0.33 -2.81
CA PHE A 45 9.71 1.79 -2.81
C PHE A 45 8.74 2.23 -1.69
N PRO A 46 7.50 1.70 -1.60
CA PRO A 46 6.59 2.01 -0.49
C PRO A 46 7.21 1.76 0.89
N LEU A 47 7.89 0.62 1.08
CA LEU A 47 8.49 0.26 2.37
C LEU A 47 9.65 1.19 2.75
N ALA A 48 10.50 1.58 1.79
CA ALA A 48 11.55 2.56 2.02
C ALA A 48 10.96 3.91 2.47
N CYS A 49 9.85 4.35 1.85
CA CYS A 49 9.17 5.57 2.25
C CYS A 49 8.55 5.46 3.66
N VAL A 50 8.01 4.30 4.04
CA VAL A 50 7.53 4.04 5.41
C VAL A 50 8.67 4.13 6.41
N ILE A 51 9.81 3.49 6.14
CA ILE A 51 11.00 3.52 7.02
C ILE A 51 11.51 4.95 7.18
N TYR A 52 11.64 5.69 6.07
CA TYR A 52 12.06 7.09 6.12
C TYR A 52 11.08 7.97 6.91
N SER A 53 9.78 7.74 6.75
CA SER A 53 8.75 8.42 7.55
C SER A 53 8.87 8.06 9.03
N ALA A 54 9.08 6.79 9.38
CA ALA A 54 9.30 6.38 10.76
C ALA A 54 10.57 7.01 11.37
N TYR A 55 11.62 7.23 10.59
CA TYR A 55 12.79 7.97 11.04
C TYR A 55 12.46 9.44 11.40
N LEU A 56 11.59 10.09 10.62
CA LEU A 56 11.24 11.50 10.81
C LEU A 56 10.16 11.74 11.88
N PHE A 57 9.15 10.88 11.95
CA PHE A 57 7.98 11.04 12.83
C PHE A 57 7.97 10.07 14.01
N GLY A 58 8.97 9.20 14.10
CA GLY A 58 9.12 8.20 15.16
C GLY A 58 8.33 6.90 14.93
N ASN A 59 8.41 6.02 15.92
CA ASN A 59 7.89 4.66 15.86
C ASN A 59 6.36 4.56 15.70
N GLN A 60 5.62 5.66 15.93
CA GLN A 60 4.18 5.72 15.72
C GLN A 60 3.80 5.41 14.26
N ILE A 61 4.64 5.77 13.30
CA ILE A 61 4.42 5.45 11.87
C ILE A 61 4.46 3.95 11.61
N LEU A 62 5.35 3.21 12.29
CA LEU A 62 5.41 1.75 12.14
C LEU A 62 4.16 1.08 12.73
N ILE A 63 3.69 1.57 13.87
CA ILE A 63 2.44 1.10 14.48
C ILE A 63 1.27 1.38 13.54
N LEU A 64 1.17 2.60 13.01
CA LEU A 64 0.15 2.97 12.05
C LEU A 64 0.19 2.09 10.79
N PHE A 65 1.39 1.83 10.25
CA PHE A 65 1.57 0.95 9.09
C PHE A 65 1.06 -0.47 9.39
N LEU A 66 1.42 -1.05 10.53
CA LEU A 66 0.99 -2.39 10.92
C LEU A 66 -0.53 -2.46 11.13
N LEU A 67 -1.09 -1.49 11.85
CA LEU A 67 -2.54 -1.42 12.08
C LEU A 67 -3.30 -1.25 10.77
N SER A 68 -2.85 -0.35 9.90
CA SER A 68 -3.48 -0.10 8.60
C SER A 68 -3.38 -1.32 7.68
N SER A 69 -2.29 -2.08 7.74
CA SER A 69 -2.13 -3.33 7.00
C SER A 69 -3.22 -4.33 7.40
N VAL A 70 -3.38 -4.57 8.71
CA VAL A 70 -4.36 -5.54 9.24
C VAL A 70 -5.79 -5.07 9.00
N ILE A 71 -6.09 -3.80 9.28
CA ILE A 71 -7.43 -3.23 9.09
C ILE A 71 -7.79 -3.24 7.61
N GLY A 72 -6.91 -2.77 6.72
CA GLY A 72 -7.15 -2.73 5.28
C GLY A 72 -7.35 -4.11 4.69
N PHE A 73 -6.51 -5.09 5.06
CA PHE A 73 -6.67 -6.49 4.66
C PHE A 73 -8.01 -7.08 5.14
N SER A 74 -8.39 -6.82 6.39
CA SER A 74 -9.66 -7.30 6.95
C SER A 74 -10.86 -6.68 6.23
N LEU A 75 -10.80 -5.38 5.93
CA LEU A 75 -11.84 -4.69 5.16
C LEU A 75 -11.92 -5.22 3.73
N GLU A 76 -10.79 -5.45 3.06
CA GLU A 76 -10.75 -6.03 1.71
C GLU A 76 -11.39 -7.42 1.68
N TYR A 77 -11.08 -8.26 2.68
CA TYR A 77 -11.71 -9.57 2.84
C TYR A 77 -13.23 -9.46 3.04
N LEU A 78 -13.68 -8.63 4.00
CA LEU A 78 -15.09 -8.48 4.31
C LEU A 78 -15.87 -7.92 3.12
N LEU A 79 -15.35 -6.87 2.47
CA LEU A 79 -15.96 -6.30 1.28
C LEU A 79 -16.03 -7.31 0.14
N GLY A 80 -14.93 -8.04 -0.12
CA GLY A 80 -14.93 -9.10 -1.13
C GLY A 80 -15.94 -10.21 -0.84
N PHE A 81 -16.05 -10.61 0.43
CA PHE A 81 -17.01 -11.62 0.88
C PHE A 81 -18.46 -11.15 0.71
N PHE A 82 -18.81 -9.98 1.23
CA PHE A 82 -20.17 -9.45 1.12
C PHE A 82 -20.55 -9.17 -0.33
N TYR A 83 -19.65 -8.60 -1.12
CA TYR A 83 -19.87 -8.36 -2.55
C TYR A 83 -20.20 -9.66 -3.28
N TYR A 84 -19.43 -10.73 -3.03
CA TYR A 84 -19.71 -12.04 -3.62
C TYR A 84 -21.04 -12.63 -3.14
N LYS A 85 -21.41 -12.44 -1.87
CA LYS A 85 -22.68 -12.94 -1.34
C LYS A 85 -23.90 -12.21 -1.91
N ILE A 86 -23.77 -10.93 -2.21
CA ILE A 86 -24.88 -10.11 -2.73
C ILE A 86 -25.02 -10.24 -4.24
N LEU A 87 -23.91 -10.18 -4.97
CA LEU A 87 -23.91 -10.09 -6.43
C LEU A 87 -23.50 -11.37 -7.13
N HIS A 88 -23.05 -12.39 -6.40
CA HIS A 88 -22.51 -13.65 -6.93
C HIS A 88 -21.33 -13.47 -7.92
N GLN A 89 -20.69 -12.29 -7.87
CA GLN A 89 -19.52 -11.93 -8.67
C GLN A 89 -18.34 -11.63 -7.76
N LYS A 90 -17.12 -11.90 -8.23
CA LYS A 90 -15.90 -11.59 -7.48
C LYS A 90 -15.45 -10.18 -7.82
N LEU A 91 -15.26 -9.34 -6.80
CA LEU A 91 -14.76 -7.97 -6.97
C LEU A 91 -13.29 -7.96 -7.44
N TRP A 92 -12.52 -8.93 -6.96
CA TRP A 92 -11.10 -9.08 -7.24
C TRP A 92 -10.77 -10.53 -7.58
N ILE A 93 -9.77 -10.74 -8.41
CA ILE A 93 -9.22 -12.07 -8.72
C ILE A 93 -7.74 -12.07 -8.38
N TYR A 94 -7.37 -12.73 -7.30
CA TYR A 94 -5.97 -12.91 -6.92
C TYR A 94 -5.41 -14.18 -7.56
N GLY A 95 -4.10 -14.23 -7.81
CA GLY A 95 -3.42 -15.41 -8.35
C GLY A 95 -2.68 -16.25 -7.30
N HIS A 96 -2.21 -15.62 -6.22
CA HIS A 96 -1.30 -16.22 -5.24
C HIS A 96 -1.68 -15.83 -3.80
N TYR A 97 -1.36 -16.69 -2.82
CA TYR A 97 -1.58 -16.50 -1.38
C TYR A 97 -2.97 -15.94 -1.03
N LYS A 98 -4.00 -16.49 -1.67
CA LYS A 98 -5.37 -16.00 -1.49
C LYS A 98 -5.93 -16.47 -0.15
N MET A 99 -6.79 -15.64 0.44
CA MET A 99 -7.60 -16.01 1.58
C MET A 99 -9.08 -16.00 1.17
N GLY A 100 -9.71 -17.18 1.14
CA GLY A 100 -11.11 -17.34 0.78
C GLY A 100 -11.49 -16.88 -0.64
N ASP A 101 -10.53 -16.71 -1.56
CA ASP A 101 -10.71 -16.05 -2.86
C ASP A 101 -11.11 -14.55 -2.80
N TYR A 102 -11.14 -13.92 -1.62
CA TYR A 102 -11.61 -12.54 -1.44
C TYR A 102 -10.49 -11.51 -1.25
N THR A 103 -9.31 -11.94 -0.80
CA THR A 103 -8.11 -11.10 -0.67
C THR A 103 -6.84 -11.96 -0.87
N SER A 104 -5.67 -11.36 -0.83
CA SER A 104 -4.36 -12.04 -0.85
C SER A 104 -3.46 -11.48 0.23
N PHE A 105 -2.70 -12.33 0.93
CA PHE A 105 -1.70 -11.86 1.91
C PHE A 105 -0.65 -10.93 1.28
N LEU A 106 -0.51 -10.96 -0.05
CA LEU A 106 0.36 -10.05 -0.78
C LEU A 106 -0.14 -8.59 -0.78
N THR A 107 -1.40 -8.31 -0.41
CA THR A 107 -1.91 -6.93 -0.31
C THR A 107 -1.61 -6.28 1.03
N LEU A 108 -1.24 -7.05 2.07
CA LEU A 108 -0.97 -6.53 3.41
C LEU A 108 0.00 -5.33 3.43
N PRO A 109 1.20 -5.39 2.81
CA PRO A 109 2.13 -4.27 2.86
C PRO A 109 1.62 -3.05 2.09
N MET A 110 0.79 -3.27 1.06
CA MET A 110 0.18 -2.21 0.27
C MET A 110 -0.86 -1.44 1.10
N TRP A 111 -1.67 -2.14 1.89
CA TRP A 111 -2.62 -1.52 2.82
C TRP A 111 -1.91 -0.72 3.92
N GLY A 112 -0.79 -1.22 4.43
CA GLY A 112 0.03 -0.46 5.37
C GLY A 112 0.55 0.85 4.78
N ALA A 113 1.08 0.80 3.56
CA ALA A 113 1.55 1.99 2.86
C ALA A 113 0.40 2.96 2.54
N ALA A 114 -0.77 2.45 2.13
CA ALA A 114 -1.95 3.27 1.89
C ALA A 114 -2.43 4.01 3.16
N GLY A 115 -2.39 3.35 4.33
CA GLY A 115 -2.71 3.99 5.60
C GLY A 115 -1.80 5.17 5.93
N LEU A 116 -0.50 5.05 5.62
CA LEU A 116 0.45 6.16 5.77
C LEU A 116 0.13 7.33 4.82
N VAL A 117 -0.26 7.03 3.57
CA VAL A 117 -0.71 8.06 2.63
C VAL A 117 -1.92 8.81 3.18
N PHE A 118 -2.92 8.09 3.69
CA PHE A 118 -4.10 8.73 4.30
C PHE A 118 -3.75 9.58 5.52
N TYR A 119 -2.84 9.13 6.37
CA TYR A 119 -2.36 9.91 7.50
C TYR A 119 -1.65 11.20 7.09
N ILE A 120 -0.77 11.13 6.09
CA ILE A 120 -0.07 12.32 5.59
C ILE A 120 -1.08 13.31 4.98
N ILE A 121 -2.04 12.81 4.20
CA ILE A 121 -3.13 13.63 3.64
C ILE A 121 -3.95 14.29 4.76
N SER A 122 -4.29 13.55 5.83
CA SER A 122 -5.05 14.10 6.96
C SER A 122 -4.29 15.25 7.62
N LYS A 123 -2.98 15.09 7.83
CA LYS A 123 -2.13 16.12 8.44
C LYS A 123 -2.01 17.36 7.57
N ILE A 124 -1.97 17.21 6.24
CA ILE A 124 -2.03 18.36 5.31
C ILE A 124 -3.40 19.05 5.37
N ALA A 125 -4.48 18.28 5.47
CA ALA A 125 -5.84 18.81 5.59
C ALA A 125 -6.14 19.49 6.94
N GLY A 126 -5.21 19.45 7.90
CA GLY A 126 -5.37 20.04 9.22
C GLY A 126 -6.09 19.15 10.24
N LEU A 127 -6.19 17.83 9.98
CA LEU A 127 -6.72 16.79 10.88
C LEU A 127 -5.57 16.07 11.61
#